data_AF-A0A358DTQ3-F1
#
_entry.id   AF-A0A358DTQ3-F1
#
_cell.length_a   1.000
_cell.length_b   1.000
_cell.length_c   1.000
_cell.angle_alpha   90.00
_cell.angle_beta   90.00
_cell.angle_gamma   90.00
#
_symmetry.space_group_name_H-M   'P 1'
#
loop_
_entity.id
_entity.type
_entity.pdbx_description
1 polymer ?
#
loop_
_entity_poly.entity_id
_entity_poly.type
_entity_poly.pdbx_seq_one_letter_code
_entity_poly.pdbx_strand_id
1 'polypeptide(L)'
;MWVLVLTDPEGRVREISFEGESLSFGRSASADVTVDDPRSSRMHLRFNRTGRNLTVTDLGAANGVYVQGQRIQGEATLAVGDQLQFGGCRVRVATPVSTYAPGMSQTSMPVLGASGEPLEVQSWKLQIKEYGISLRLDRAAVLGRSISADIVVDHPSVSRRHLSFTPTPDGLRLDDVGGTNGSYVHGRLIAGSSIVNSPCEVVCGEVAIVLKPIRGRLGHVLERFDAIPKTSLLRHGAAALLAVTGFILLLASPSVTAESSYSRRQAELEGHLTKANELVRSKAWSDALPSVDRVLQVDPLNKEADALRALIGRETRAQTQFEGAIEARDTGDYDKAVNAFDAVAPGTRYYNQAQSERVKAQGRLLAQYRDRAEQACRESKWKVCQQEACNHLAYEYNRQMVRVLAQAEAALKRRGRSFNRCPAERKEPEDLSGDRRRLREALALRHPDARMLQAAEQYAMGDLSEAKSRLKTVLTDERRRSLQGAAASLRRQIQKVDQHLKAIKDVDRKKDLAAALQEWQRLSVIDHEIVGKRVESKVRRDARGVVAGFLNRRATTFSDQGRWADALEDLVLIIGLEPGNLAARQSLTKLISKTDNPKVKKLAQQALQGKSGVKDSKASDSSQ
;
A
#
# COMPACT_ATOMS: atom_id res chain seq x y z
N MET A 1 -40.35 -5.75 5.58
CA MET A 1 -39.02 -6.38 5.62
C MET A 1 -37.96 -5.28 5.66
N TRP A 2 -36.95 -5.40 6.51
CA TRP A 2 -35.77 -4.53 6.53
C TRP A 2 -34.52 -5.37 6.28
N VAL A 3 -33.51 -4.80 5.62
CA VAL A 3 -32.24 -5.47 5.37
C VAL A 3 -31.12 -4.72 6.08
N LEU A 4 -30.30 -5.47 6.81
CA LEU A 4 -29.12 -4.95 7.49
C LEU A 4 -27.89 -5.59 6.88
N VAL A 5 -26.99 -4.77 6.37
CA VAL A 5 -25.69 -5.22 5.85
C VAL A 5 -24.67 -5.08 6.97
N LEU A 6 -24.30 -6.20 7.58
CA LEU A 6 -23.32 -6.29 8.65
C LEU A 6 -21.93 -6.55 8.05
N THR A 7 -20.96 -5.70 8.36
CA THR A 7 -19.54 -5.91 8.11
C THR A 7 -18.83 -6.17 9.44
N ASP A 8 -18.18 -7.33 9.57
CA ASP A 8 -17.42 -7.71 10.75
C ASP A 8 -15.99 -7.09 10.76
N PRO A 9 -15.22 -7.21 11.86
CA PRO A 9 -13.88 -6.62 11.96
C PRO A 9 -12.87 -7.18 10.95
N GLU A 10 -13.07 -8.40 10.47
CA GLU A 10 -12.26 -9.02 9.42
C GLU A 10 -12.67 -8.57 7.99
N GLY A 11 -13.74 -7.78 7.87
CA GLY A 11 -14.25 -7.24 6.61
C GLY A 11 -15.23 -8.16 5.89
N ARG A 12 -15.70 -9.25 6.53
CA ARG A 12 -16.73 -10.13 5.94
C ARG A 12 -18.08 -9.44 6.02
N VAL A 13 -18.84 -9.54 4.94
CA VAL A 13 -20.15 -8.90 4.81
C VAL A 13 -21.25 -9.95 4.88
N ARG A 14 -22.27 -9.72 5.71
CA ARG A 14 -23.46 -10.56 5.84
C ARG A 14 -24.71 -9.71 5.66
N GLU A 15 -25.62 -10.17 4.83
CA GLU A 15 -26.94 -9.56 4.65
C GLU A 15 -27.94 -10.24 5.58
N ILE A 16 -28.63 -9.44 6.39
CA ILE A 16 -29.56 -9.92 7.40
C ILE A 16 -30.92 -9.30 7.11
N SER A 17 -31.79 -10.09 6.49
CA SER A 17 -33.19 -9.73 6.26
C SER A 17 -34.01 -10.10 7.48
N PHE A 18 -34.77 -9.15 8.02
CA PHE A 18 -35.65 -9.42 9.15
C PHE A 18 -37.04 -8.79 8.98
N GLU A 19 -38.06 -9.56 9.39
CA GLU A 19 -39.47 -9.22 9.26
C GLU A 19 -40.20 -9.12 10.61
N GLY A 20 -39.60 -9.66 11.67
CA GLY A 20 -40.11 -9.64 13.04
C GLY A 20 -40.13 -8.25 13.67
N GLU A 21 -40.67 -8.18 14.90
CA GLU A 21 -40.80 -6.93 15.67
C GLU A 21 -39.48 -6.45 16.26
N SER A 22 -38.57 -7.37 16.59
CA SER A 22 -37.23 -7.05 17.10
C SER A 22 -36.17 -8.02 16.61
N LEU A 23 -34.93 -7.52 16.49
CA LEU A 23 -33.75 -8.31 16.13
C LEU A 23 -32.54 -7.85 16.95
N SER A 24 -31.93 -8.75 17.73
CA SER A 24 -30.82 -8.44 18.63
C SER A 24 -29.45 -8.87 18.10
N PHE A 25 -28.41 -8.08 18.40
CA PHE A 25 -27.03 -8.33 18.00
C PHE A 25 -26.12 -8.40 19.24
N GLY A 26 -25.16 -9.32 19.23
CA GLY A 26 -24.20 -9.47 20.33
C GLY A 26 -23.22 -10.62 20.11
N ARG A 27 -22.22 -10.75 20.97
CA ARG A 27 -21.23 -11.85 20.87
C ARG A 27 -21.69 -13.18 21.48
N SER A 28 -22.79 -13.17 22.25
CA SER A 28 -23.33 -14.39 22.85
C SER A 28 -24.25 -15.10 21.86
N ALA A 29 -24.33 -16.42 21.96
CA ALA A 29 -25.36 -17.22 21.26
C ALA A 29 -26.79 -16.88 21.72
N SER A 30 -26.93 -16.09 22.78
CA SER A 30 -28.21 -15.56 23.27
C SER A 30 -28.76 -14.39 22.43
N ALA A 31 -27.97 -13.84 21.50
CA ALA A 31 -28.40 -12.81 20.55
C ALA A 31 -28.86 -13.45 19.23
N ASP A 32 -29.88 -12.88 18.59
CA ASP A 32 -30.42 -13.39 17.33
C ASP A 32 -29.38 -13.37 16.20
N VAL A 33 -28.52 -12.35 16.19
CA VAL A 33 -27.36 -12.24 15.30
C VAL A 33 -26.08 -12.24 16.15
N THR A 34 -25.38 -13.36 16.10
CA THR A 34 -24.10 -13.51 16.79
C THR A 34 -22.94 -12.92 15.98
N VAL A 35 -22.15 -12.05 16.60
CA VAL A 35 -20.93 -11.47 16.03
C VAL A 35 -19.68 -11.94 16.79
N ASP A 36 -18.65 -12.35 16.06
CA ASP A 36 -17.39 -12.80 16.64
C ASP A 36 -16.45 -11.60 16.83
N ASP A 37 -16.75 -10.77 17.82
CA ASP A 37 -15.95 -9.58 18.16
C ASP A 37 -15.79 -9.45 19.69
N PRO A 38 -14.55 -9.53 20.22
CA PRO A 38 -14.27 -9.34 21.64
C PRO A 38 -14.70 -7.99 22.19
N ARG A 39 -14.78 -6.96 21.33
CA ARG A 39 -15.25 -5.60 21.70
C ARG A 39 -16.77 -5.48 21.72
N SER A 40 -17.50 -6.53 21.33
CA SER A 40 -18.95 -6.55 21.38
C SER A 40 -19.45 -7.15 22.69
N SER A 41 -20.49 -6.54 23.29
CA SER A 41 -21.14 -7.08 24.50
C SER A 41 -21.93 -8.36 24.17
N ARG A 42 -22.22 -9.17 25.21
CA ARG A 42 -22.98 -10.43 25.06
C ARG A 42 -24.32 -10.20 24.34
N MET A 43 -25.03 -9.16 24.77
CA MET A 43 -26.15 -8.51 24.09
C MET A 43 -25.73 -7.05 23.91
N HIS A 44 -25.54 -6.58 22.69
CA HIS A 44 -24.98 -5.25 22.43
C HIS A 44 -26.07 -4.24 22.09
N LEU A 45 -26.91 -4.57 21.10
CA LEU A 45 -27.96 -3.69 20.63
C LEU A 45 -29.16 -4.48 20.16
N ARG A 46 -30.28 -3.79 20.00
CA ARG A 46 -31.51 -4.35 19.44
C ARG A 46 -32.11 -3.39 18.43
N PHE A 47 -32.46 -3.92 17.28
CA PHE A 47 -33.32 -3.22 16.33
C PHE A 47 -34.77 -3.51 16.66
N ASN A 48 -35.60 -2.47 16.69
CA ASN A 48 -37.05 -2.60 16.84
C ASN A 48 -37.73 -2.04 15.59
N ARG A 49 -38.79 -2.72 15.14
CA ARG A 49 -39.57 -2.33 13.98
C ARG A 49 -40.99 -1.94 14.41
N THR A 50 -41.33 -0.67 14.23
CA THR A 50 -42.69 -0.17 14.45
C THR A 50 -43.27 0.30 13.13
N GLY A 51 -44.06 -0.56 12.47
CA GLY A 51 -44.62 -0.28 11.15
C GLY A 51 -43.55 -0.10 10.07
N ARG A 52 -43.41 1.13 9.55
CA ARG A 52 -42.40 1.55 8.55
C ARG A 52 -41.16 2.19 9.16
N ASN A 53 -41.05 2.26 10.48
CA ASN A 53 -39.90 2.85 11.15
C ASN A 53 -39.00 1.76 11.69
N LEU A 54 -37.69 2.00 11.60
CA LEU A 54 -36.65 1.20 12.19
C LEU A 54 -35.97 2.01 13.28
N THR A 55 -35.87 1.47 14.48
CA THR A 55 -35.10 2.07 15.57
C THR A 55 -34.05 1.11 16.07
N VAL A 56 -33.01 1.64 16.70
CA VAL A 56 -31.96 0.87 17.36
C VAL A 56 -31.81 1.32 18.80
N THR A 57 -31.71 0.35 19.71
CA THR A 57 -31.53 0.57 21.15
C THR A 57 -30.21 -0.03 21.61
N ASP A 58 -29.41 0.75 22.32
CA ASP A 58 -28.22 0.27 23.04
C ASP A 58 -28.66 -0.48 24.31
N LEU A 59 -28.27 -1.74 24.47
CA LEU A 59 -28.67 -2.59 25.61
C LEU A 59 -27.74 -2.44 26.84
N GLY A 60 -27.09 -1.28 26.97
CA GLY A 60 -26.11 -1.02 28.03
C GLY A 60 -24.73 -1.59 27.70
N ALA A 61 -24.35 -1.57 26.42
CA ALA A 61 -23.09 -2.13 25.98
C ALA A 61 -21.89 -1.32 26.49
N ALA A 62 -20.83 -2.04 26.89
CA ALA A 62 -19.62 -1.43 27.45
C ALA A 62 -18.96 -0.39 26.52
N ASN A 63 -18.97 -0.64 25.20
CA ASN A 63 -18.37 0.24 24.19
C ASN A 63 -19.40 1.13 23.48
N GLY A 64 -20.68 1.00 23.80
CA GLY A 64 -21.77 1.78 23.23
C GLY A 64 -22.03 1.57 21.73
N VAL A 65 -23.14 2.17 21.28
CA VAL A 65 -23.59 2.16 19.88
C VAL A 65 -23.44 3.54 19.25
N TYR A 66 -22.98 3.60 18.00
CA TYR A 66 -22.76 4.83 17.26
C TYR A 66 -23.56 4.85 15.97
N VAL A 67 -24.30 5.92 15.69
CA VAL A 67 -25.03 6.14 14.44
C VAL A 67 -24.43 7.35 13.74
N GLN A 68 -24.02 7.19 12.48
CA GLN A 68 -23.34 8.23 11.70
C GLN A 68 -22.16 8.89 12.44
N GLY A 69 -21.44 8.08 13.23
CA GLY A 69 -20.28 8.52 14.03
C GLY A 69 -20.61 9.16 15.38
N GLN A 70 -21.89 9.35 15.73
CA GLN A 70 -22.32 9.90 17.02
C GLN A 70 -22.82 8.80 17.95
N ARG A 71 -22.38 8.79 19.22
CA ARG A 71 -22.83 7.81 20.21
C ARG A 71 -24.28 8.08 20.61
N ILE A 72 -25.15 7.07 20.52
CA ILE A 72 -26.55 7.21 20.91
C ILE A 72 -26.71 7.05 22.42
N GLN A 73 -27.72 7.70 23.00
CA GLN A 73 -28.13 7.51 24.39
C GLN A 73 -29.54 6.91 24.42
N GLY A 74 -29.64 5.61 24.64
CA GLY A 74 -30.92 4.89 24.61
C GLY A 74 -31.29 4.43 23.20
N GLU A 75 -32.27 5.08 22.58
CA GLU A 75 -32.87 4.69 21.30
C GLU A 75 -32.64 5.76 20.21
N ALA A 76 -32.40 5.32 18.97
CA ALA A 76 -32.26 6.19 17.80
C ALA A 76 -33.04 5.65 16.60
N THR A 77 -33.71 6.52 15.86
CA THR A 77 -34.40 6.18 14.61
C THR A 77 -33.43 6.11 13.44
N LEU A 78 -33.58 5.10 12.60
CA LEU A 78 -32.71 4.84 11.45
C LEU A 78 -33.48 4.93 10.14
N ALA A 79 -32.86 5.59 9.16
CA ALA A 79 -33.30 5.64 7.78
C ALA A 79 -32.50 4.67 6.89
N VAL A 80 -33.01 4.40 5.69
CA VAL A 80 -32.28 3.64 4.67
C VAL A 80 -31.00 4.37 4.32
N GLY A 81 -29.88 3.63 4.31
CA GLY A 81 -28.55 4.17 4.05
C GLY A 81 -27.77 4.57 5.30
N ASP A 82 -28.43 4.68 6.46
CA ASP A 82 -27.74 5.03 7.70
C ASP A 82 -26.73 3.96 8.10
N GLN A 83 -25.59 4.42 8.60
CA GLN A 83 -24.52 3.58 9.08
C GLN A 83 -24.46 3.61 10.60
N LEU A 84 -24.40 2.42 11.19
CA LEU A 84 -24.25 2.16 12.60
C LEU A 84 -22.94 1.43 12.86
N GLN A 85 -22.34 1.67 14.02
CA GLN A 85 -21.14 0.99 14.49
C GLN A 85 -21.30 0.54 15.94
N PHE A 86 -20.85 -0.66 16.23
CA PHE A 86 -20.81 -1.22 17.59
C PHE A 86 -19.64 -2.20 17.70
N GLY A 87 -18.85 -2.12 18.77
CA GLY A 87 -17.59 -2.86 18.86
C GLY A 87 -16.68 -2.58 17.64
N GLY A 88 -16.23 -3.62 16.95
CA GLY A 88 -15.53 -3.54 15.66
C GLY A 88 -16.43 -3.68 14.42
N CYS A 89 -17.73 -3.88 14.59
CA CYS A 89 -18.69 -4.17 13.53
C CYS A 89 -19.33 -2.89 12.97
N ARG A 90 -19.66 -2.90 11.67
CA ARG A 90 -20.44 -1.85 11.01
C ARG A 90 -21.73 -2.44 10.43
N VAL A 91 -22.84 -1.75 10.60
CA VAL A 91 -24.14 -2.14 10.05
C VAL A 91 -24.67 -1.00 9.21
N ARG A 92 -25.06 -1.30 7.97
CA ARG A 92 -25.74 -0.34 7.11
C ARG A 92 -27.20 -0.77 6.90
N VAL A 93 -28.13 0.15 7.11
CA VAL A 93 -29.54 -0.10 6.81
C VAL A 93 -29.71 -0.08 5.29
N ALA A 94 -30.22 -1.16 4.73
CA ALA A 94 -30.55 -1.31 3.33
C ALA A 94 -32.06 -1.59 3.18
N THR A 95 -32.62 -1.25 2.03
CA THR A 95 -33.95 -1.70 1.67
C THR A 95 -33.92 -3.18 1.31
N PRO A 96 -34.98 -3.95 1.62
CA PRO A 96 -35.16 -5.25 0.98
C PRO A 96 -35.12 -5.04 -0.52
N VAL A 97 -34.16 -5.70 -1.16
CA VAL A 97 -34.00 -5.66 -2.61
C VAL A 97 -35.17 -6.42 -3.22
N SER A 98 -36.32 -5.75 -3.36
CA SER A 98 -37.16 -6.00 -4.53
C SER A 98 -36.53 -5.16 -5.64
N THR A 99 -35.71 -5.81 -6.46
CA THR A 99 -35.34 -5.39 -7.83
C THR A 99 -35.57 -3.90 -8.11
N TYR A 100 -34.54 -3.05 -7.96
CA TYR A 100 -34.53 -1.77 -8.66
C TYR A 100 -33.11 -1.39 -9.09
N ALA A 101 -32.90 -1.51 -10.41
CA ALA A 101 -31.90 -0.80 -11.17
C ALA A 101 -32.13 0.72 -11.02
N PRO A 102 -31.08 1.55 -10.93
CA PRO A 102 -31.27 2.99 -10.99
C PRO A 102 -31.86 3.37 -12.35
N GLY A 103 -33.11 3.85 -12.39
CA GLY A 103 -33.72 4.44 -13.60
C GLY A 103 -34.97 3.77 -14.21
N MET A 104 -35.85 3.12 -13.45
CA MET A 104 -37.19 2.71 -13.95
C MET A 104 -38.31 3.49 -13.24
N SER A 105 -38.54 4.74 -13.62
CA SER A 105 -39.80 5.39 -13.27
C SER A 105 -40.96 4.57 -13.81
N GLN A 106 -41.91 4.23 -12.94
CA GLN A 106 -43.19 3.65 -13.30
C GLN A 106 -44.01 4.68 -14.09
N THR A 107 -44.06 4.56 -15.42
CA THR A 107 -45.23 4.95 -16.22
C THR A 107 -45.11 4.43 -17.65
N SER A 108 -45.87 3.39 -17.99
CA SER A 108 -46.69 3.30 -19.20
C SER A 108 -47.14 1.85 -19.46
N MET A 109 -48.44 1.74 -19.72
CA MET A 109 -49.16 0.61 -20.30
C MET A 109 -48.64 0.28 -21.73
N PRO A 110 -48.99 -0.89 -22.31
CA PRO A 110 -48.21 -1.53 -23.37
C PRO A 110 -48.20 -0.73 -24.68
N VAL A 111 -47.07 -0.82 -25.38
CA VAL A 111 -46.92 -0.33 -26.76
C VAL A 111 -47.82 -1.18 -27.67
N LEU A 112 -48.88 -0.57 -28.21
CA LEU A 112 -49.48 -1.03 -29.46
C LEU A 112 -48.59 -0.53 -30.61
N GLY A 113 -47.92 -1.46 -31.29
CA GLY A 113 -47.27 -1.21 -32.57
C GLY A 113 -48.29 -1.18 -33.70
N ALA A 114 -48.07 -0.28 -34.65
CA ALA A 114 -48.83 -0.16 -35.89
C ALA A 114 -48.47 -1.29 -36.88
N SER A 115 -49.04 -2.47 -36.64
CA SER A 115 -49.33 -3.55 -37.59
C SER A 115 -50.16 -4.54 -36.78
N GLY A 116 -51.35 -4.92 -37.23
CA GLY A 116 -52.39 -5.61 -36.45
C GLY A 116 -52.08 -7.03 -35.92
N GLU A 117 -50.89 -7.31 -35.41
CA GLU A 117 -50.49 -8.54 -34.72
C GLU A 117 -49.64 -8.18 -33.48
N PRO A 118 -49.95 -8.68 -32.27
CA PRO A 118 -49.22 -8.35 -31.05
C PRO A 118 -47.83 -9.01 -31.03
N LEU A 119 -46.76 -8.21 -31.05
CA LEU A 119 -45.38 -8.70 -30.89
C LEU A 119 -45.14 -9.15 -29.42
N GLU A 120 -45.09 -10.47 -29.20
CA GLU A 120 -44.68 -11.07 -27.93
C GLU A 120 -43.19 -10.81 -27.65
N VAL A 121 -42.87 -9.99 -26.65
CA VAL A 121 -41.49 -9.90 -26.12
C VAL A 121 -41.25 -11.11 -25.20
N GLN A 122 -40.36 -12.02 -25.59
CA GLN A 122 -39.97 -13.14 -24.73
C GLN A 122 -39.16 -12.62 -23.53
N SER A 123 -39.70 -12.76 -22.32
CA SER A 123 -38.99 -12.45 -21.08
C SER A 123 -37.98 -13.54 -20.72
N TRP A 124 -36.84 -13.14 -20.17
CA TRP A 124 -35.77 -14.06 -19.77
C TRP A 124 -35.48 -13.99 -18.27
N LYS A 125 -35.00 -15.10 -17.71
CA LYS A 125 -34.45 -15.18 -16.35
C LYS A 125 -32.94 -15.36 -16.44
N LEU A 126 -32.20 -14.48 -15.79
CA LEU A 126 -30.75 -14.55 -15.62
C LEU A 126 -30.44 -15.02 -14.19
N GLN A 127 -29.55 -16.00 -14.05
CA GLN A 127 -29.12 -16.50 -12.74
C GLN A 127 -27.60 -16.64 -12.66
N ILE A 128 -27.00 -16.14 -11.58
CA ILE A 128 -25.57 -16.31 -11.26
C ILE A 128 -25.51 -16.93 -9.87
N LYS A 129 -25.32 -18.26 -9.83
CA LYS A 129 -25.44 -19.04 -8.59
C LYS A 129 -24.43 -18.63 -7.52
N GLU A 130 -23.18 -18.42 -7.93
CA GLU A 130 -22.07 -18.05 -7.05
C GLU A 130 -22.32 -16.73 -6.29
N TYR A 131 -23.01 -15.80 -6.92
CA TYR A 131 -23.31 -14.47 -6.37
C TYR A 131 -24.75 -14.35 -5.86
N GLY A 132 -25.54 -15.43 -5.88
CA GLY A 132 -26.94 -15.41 -5.48
C GLY A 132 -27.86 -14.52 -6.35
N ILE A 133 -27.41 -14.12 -7.55
CA ILE A 133 -28.15 -13.20 -8.42
C ILE A 133 -29.20 -13.99 -9.20
N SER A 134 -30.45 -13.54 -9.18
CA SER A 134 -31.54 -14.07 -10.00
C SER A 134 -32.46 -12.94 -10.44
N LEU A 135 -32.40 -12.57 -11.73
CA LEU A 135 -33.06 -11.39 -12.28
C LEU A 135 -33.95 -11.76 -13.47
N ARG A 136 -34.99 -10.96 -13.70
CA ARG A 136 -35.79 -11.00 -14.92
C ARG A 136 -35.30 -9.94 -15.90
N LEU A 137 -35.09 -10.33 -17.15
CA LEU A 137 -34.66 -9.49 -18.26
C LEU A 137 -35.85 -9.27 -19.18
N ASP A 138 -36.51 -8.13 -18.99
CA ASP A 138 -37.63 -7.66 -19.82
C ASP A 138 -37.24 -6.51 -20.77
N ARG A 139 -35.99 -6.04 -20.64
CA ARG A 139 -35.40 -4.96 -21.44
C ARG A 139 -33.88 -5.11 -21.50
N ALA A 140 -33.24 -4.24 -22.27
CA ALA A 140 -31.78 -4.23 -22.36
C ALA A 140 -31.11 -4.00 -21.00
N ALA A 141 -30.03 -4.73 -20.72
CA ALA A 141 -29.23 -4.62 -19.49
C ALA A 141 -27.76 -4.97 -19.75
N VAL A 142 -26.84 -4.39 -18.99
CA VAL A 142 -25.39 -4.64 -19.10
C VAL A 142 -24.83 -5.19 -17.79
N LEU A 143 -24.06 -6.28 -17.88
CA LEU A 143 -23.33 -6.87 -16.76
C LEU A 143 -21.87 -6.44 -16.75
N GLY A 144 -21.32 -6.20 -15.56
CA GLY A 144 -19.90 -5.88 -15.38
C GLY A 144 -19.48 -5.78 -13.92
N ARG A 145 -18.19 -5.62 -13.66
CA ARG A 145 -17.64 -5.50 -12.29
C ARG A 145 -17.76 -4.11 -11.68
N SER A 146 -18.03 -3.10 -12.51
CA SER A 146 -18.15 -1.72 -12.07
C SER A 146 -19.60 -1.41 -11.72
N ILE A 147 -19.80 -0.45 -10.81
CA ILE A 147 -21.13 0.07 -10.47
C ILE A 147 -21.81 0.82 -11.64
N SER A 148 -21.05 1.10 -12.71
CA SER A 148 -21.56 1.62 -13.99
C SER A 148 -22.27 0.57 -14.85
N ALA A 149 -22.38 -0.68 -14.40
CA ALA A 149 -23.16 -1.74 -15.05
C ALA A 149 -24.52 -1.89 -14.37
N ASP A 150 -25.55 -2.30 -15.13
CA ASP A 150 -26.89 -2.55 -14.60
C ASP A 150 -26.92 -3.78 -13.68
N ILE A 151 -26.06 -4.77 -13.95
CA ILE A 151 -25.87 -5.98 -13.17
C ILE A 151 -24.41 -6.04 -12.71
N VAL A 152 -24.16 -5.78 -11.43
CA VAL A 152 -22.81 -5.68 -10.89
C VAL A 152 -22.33 -7.03 -10.33
N VAL A 153 -21.19 -7.51 -10.84
CA VAL A 153 -20.53 -8.73 -10.35
C VAL A 153 -19.08 -8.40 -10.02
N ASP A 154 -18.76 -8.28 -8.73
CA ASP A 154 -17.40 -7.96 -8.25
C ASP A 154 -16.48 -9.19 -8.40
N HIS A 155 -16.00 -9.43 -9.62
CA HIS A 155 -15.04 -10.48 -9.95
C HIS A 155 -13.86 -9.90 -10.76
N PRO A 156 -12.61 -10.26 -10.44
CA PRO A 156 -11.42 -9.75 -11.15
C PRO A 156 -11.36 -10.17 -12.61
N SER A 157 -11.98 -11.29 -13.01
CA SER A 157 -12.03 -11.76 -14.41
C SER A 157 -13.10 -11.03 -15.25
N VAL A 158 -13.97 -10.23 -14.64
CA VAL A 158 -15.09 -9.56 -15.32
C VAL A 158 -14.70 -8.12 -15.64
N SER A 159 -15.04 -7.65 -16.84
CA SER A 159 -14.72 -6.28 -17.28
C SER A 159 -15.64 -5.27 -16.61
N ARG A 160 -15.24 -3.98 -16.56
CA ARG A 160 -16.07 -2.90 -15.99
C ARG A 160 -17.48 -2.87 -16.57
N ARG A 161 -17.59 -3.04 -17.89
CA ARG A 161 -18.79 -3.47 -18.63
C ARG A 161 -18.34 -4.64 -19.50
N HIS A 162 -19.01 -5.78 -19.43
CA HIS A 162 -18.53 -7.02 -20.05
C HIS A 162 -19.49 -7.54 -21.12
N LEU A 163 -20.76 -7.77 -20.76
CA LEU A 163 -21.75 -8.36 -21.68
C LEU A 163 -23.08 -7.61 -21.58
N SER A 164 -23.69 -7.28 -22.73
CA SER A 164 -25.05 -6.75 -22.80
C SER A 164 -26.05 -7.84 -23.15
N PHE A 165 -27.28 -7.67 -22.68
CA PHE A 165 -28.43 -8.54 -22.94
C PHE A 165 -29.54 -7.67 -23.52
N THR A 166 -30.06 -8.01 -24.70
CA THR A 166 -31.16 -7.28 -25.34
C THR A 166 -32.26 -8.27 -25.75
N PRO A 167 -33.43 -8.28 -25.08
CA PRO A 167 -34.55 -9.12 -25.49
C PRO A 167 -35.05 -8.73 -26.89
N THR A 168 -35.20 -9.70 -27.78
CA THR A 168 -35.76 -9.54 -29.12
C THR A 168 -36.90 -10.55 -29.34
N PRO A 169 -37.75 -10.38 -30.37
CA PRO A 169 -38.76 -11.37 -30.73
C PRO A 169 -38.17 -12.77 -31.01
N ASP A 170 -36.95 -12.83 -31.53
CA ASP A 170 -36.27 -14.07 -31.93
C ASP A 170 -35.48 -14.75 -30.79
N GLY A 171 -35.29 -14.09 -29.66
CA GLY A 171 -34.51 -14.60 -28.52
C GLY A 171 -33.84 -13.49 -27.69
N LEU A 172 -32.86 -13.84 -26.87
CA LEU A 172 -32.02 -12.87 -26.16
C LEU A 172 -30.74 -12.64 -26.95
N ARG A 173 -30.55 -11.43 -27.44
CA ARG A 173 -29.30 -11.00 -28.08
C ARG A 173 -28.26 -10.67 -27.01
N LEU A 174 -27.04 -11.16 -27.22
CA LEU A 174 -25.88 -11.00 -26.36
C LEU A 174 -24.78 -10.29 -27.16
N ASP A 175 -24.31 -9.13 -26.71
CA ASP A 175 -23.20 -8.42 -27.34
C ASP A 175 -22.05 -8.22 -26.33
N ASP A 176 -20.82 -8.64 -26.71
CA ASP A 176 -19.63 -8.38 -25.91
C ASP A 176 -19.23 -6.91 -26.07
N VAL A 177 -19.29 -6.14 -24.97
CA VAL A 177 -19.14 -4.68 -24.97
C VAL A 177 -17.76 -4.20 -24.50
N GLY A 178 -16.77 -5.10 -24.44
CA GLY A 178 -15.40 -4.79 -24.00
C GLY A 178 -14.82 -5.77 -22.97
N GLY A 179 -15.22 -7.04 -23.03
CA GLY A 179 -14.65 -8.15 -22.27
C GLY A 179 -13.18 -8.39 -22.61
N THR A 180 -12.25 -8.16 -21.68
CA THR A 180 -10.82 -8.46 -21.89
C THR A 180 -10.55 -9.97 -21.99
N ASN A 181 -11.37 -10.78 -21.31
CA ASN A 181 -11.25 -12.23 -21.25
C ASN A 181 -12.23 -12.96 -22.20
N GLY A 182 -13.02 -12.19 -22.97
CA GLY A 182 -14.06 -12.70 -23.88
C GLY A 182 -15.30 -13.26 -23.18
N SER A 183 -16.41 -13.28 -23.92
CA SER A 183 -17.69 -13.86 -23.49
C SER A 183 -18.01 -15.14 -24.28
N TYR A 184 -18.41 -16.21 -23.60
CA TYR A 184 -18.60 -17.54 -24.22
C TYR A 184 -20.04 -18.04 -24.06
N VAL A 185 -20.61 -18.61 -25.12
CA VAL A 185 -21.92 -19.28 -25.11
C VAL A 185 -21.71 -20.70 -25.61
N HIS A 186 -22.14 -21.71 -24.84
CA HIS A 186 -21.89 -23.13 -25.15
C HIS A 186 -20.39 -23.45 -25.40
N GLY A 187 -19.48 -22.77 -24.69
CA GLY A 187 -18.04 -22.94 -24.85
C GLY A 187 -17.43 -22.32 -26.11
N ARG A 188 -18.21 -21.58 -26.91
CA ARG A 188 -17.74 -20.83 -28.09
C ARG A 188 -17.72 -19.33 -27.80
N LEU A 189 -16.68 -18.63 -28.23
CA LEU A 189 -16.54 -17.18 -28.07
C LEU A 189 -17.61 -16.45 -28.88
N ILE A 190 -18.25 -15.43 -28.28
CA ILE A 190 -19.15 -14.50 -28.99
C ILE A 190 -18.30 -13.58 -29.86
N ALA A 191 -18.34 -13.76 -31.18
CA ALA A 191 -17.72 -12.86 -32.14
C ALA A 191 -18.67 -11.70 -32.47
N GLY A 192 -18.69 -10.68 -31.61
CA GLY A 192 -19.52 -9.48 -31.78
C GLY A 192 -20.92 -9.63 -31.18
N SER A 193 -21.79 -10.45 -31.78
CA SER A 193 -23.17 -10.65 -31.32
C SER A 193 -23.61 -12.10 -31.44
N SER A 194 -24.41 -12.58 -30.50
CA SER A 194 -25.04 -13.91 -30.53
C SER A 194 -26.49 -13.84 -30.05
N ILE A 195 -27.40 -14.62 -30.63
CA ILE A 195 -28.79 -14.71 -30.19
C ILE A 195 -29.02 -16.10 -29.61
N VAL A 196 -29.60 -16.17 -28.41
CA VAL A 196 -30.00 -17.42 -27.76
C VAL A 196 -31.52 -17.50 -27.63
N ASN A 197 -32.11 -18.65 -27.93
CA ASN A 197 -33.56 -18.87 -27.91
C ASN A 197 -34.00 -20.03 -26.97
N SER A 198 -33.04 -20.68 -26.33
CA SER A 198 -33.25 -21.77 -25.38
C SER A 198 -32.50 -21.51 -24.07
N PRO A 199 -32.85 -22.23 -22.97
CA PRO A 199 -32.01 -22.24 -21.79
C PRO A 199 -30.54 -22.51 -22.14
N CYS A 200 -29.62 -21.68 -21.67
CA CYS A 200 -28.19 -21.84 -21.94
C CYS A 200 -27.33 -21.27 -20.80
N GLU A 201 -26.06 -21.64 -20.82
CA GLU A 201 -25.05 -21.08 -19.95
C GLU A 201 -24.12 -20.17 -20.77
N VAL A 202 -23.88 -18.99 -20.22
CA VAL A 202 -22.99 -17.97 -20.75
C VAL A 202 -21.91 -17.70 -19.72
N VAL A 203 -20.65 -17.69 -20.15
CA VAL A 203 -19.50 -17.47 -19.27
C VAL A 203 -18.85 -16.12 -19.61
N CYS A 204 -18.72 -15.27 -18.60
CA CYS A 204 -18.06 -13.96 -18.67
C CYS A 204 -16.77 -14.00 -17.84
N GLY A 205 -15.62 -14.19 -18.49
CA GLY A 205 -14.38 -14.53 -17.78
C GLY A 205 -14.49 -15.90 -17.09
N GLU A 206 -14.51 -15.93 -15.75
CA GLU A 206 -14.70 -17.15 -14.94
C GLU A 206 -16.12 -17.25 -14.35
N VAL A 207 -16.98 -16.25 -14.58
CA VAL A 207 -18.33 -16.20 -13.99
C VAL A 207 -19.35 -16.86 -14.91
N ALA A 208 -20.01 -17.91 -14.42
CA ALA A 208 -21.07 -18.64 -15.12
C ALA A 208 -22.46 -18.02 -14.89
N ILE A 209 -23.17 -17.75 -15.98
CA ILE A 209 -24.50 -17.13 -16.03
C ILE A 209 -25.46 -18.09 -16.70
N VAL A 210 -26.53 -18.48 -16.01
CA VAL A 210 -27.59 -19.33 -16.56
C VAL A 210 -28.75 -18.46 -17.03
N LEU A 211 -29.06 -18.55 -18.32
CA LEU A 211 -30.18 -17.86 -18.96
C LEU A 211 -31.30 -18.86 -19.23
N LYS A 212 -32.54 -18.51 -18.87
CA LYS A 212 -33.72 -19.34 -19.13
C LYS A 212 -34.89 -18.49 -19.64
N PRO A 213 -35.55 -18.83 -20.76
CA PRO A 213 -36.78 -18.16 -21.15
C PRO A 213 -37.87 -18.40 -20.11
N ILE A 214 -38.66 -17.37 -19.81
CA ILE A 214 -39.81 -17.45 -18.91
C ILE A 214 -41.06 -17.67 -19.77
N ARG A 215 -41.64 -18.87 -19.74
CA ARG A 215 -42.94 -19.14 -20.35
C ARG A 215 -44.04 -19.07 -19.28
N GLY A 216 -45.00 -18.14 -19.39
CA GLY A 216 -46.12 -18.07 -18.45
C GLY A 216 -47.16 -16.94 -18.63
N ARG A 217 -48.38 -17.36 -19.05
CA ARG A 217 -49.77 -16.89 -18.79
C ARG A 217 -50.06 -15.39 -18.53
N LEU A 218 -50.51 -14.71 -19.58
CA LEU A 218 -51.47 -13.59 -19.54
C LEU A 218 -52.77 -13.95 -20.29
N GLY A 219 -53.10 -15.25 -20.35
CA GLY A 219 -54.17 -15.81 -21.19
C GLY A 219 -55.57 -15.90 -20.58
N HIS A 220 -55.79 -15.53 -19.31
CA HIS A 220 -57.13 -15.66 -18.67
C HIS A 220 -57.81 -14.32 -18.33
N VAL A 221 -57.21 -13.17 -18.70
CA VAL A 221 -57.86 -11.86 -18.52
C VAL A 221 -58.63 -11.43 -19.78
N LEU A 222 -58.21 -11.90 -20.96
CA LEU A 222 -58.82 -11.53 -22.24
C LEU A 222 -60.13 -12.27 -22.53
N GLU A 223 -60.38 -13.44 -21.94
CA GLU A 223 -61.67 -14.14 -22.05
C GLU A 223 -62.84 -13.41 -21.35
N ARG A 224 -62.57 -12.37 -20.54
CA ARG A 224 -63.62 -11.56 -19.90
C ARG A 224 -63.97 -10.26 -20.63
N PHE A 225 -63.24 -9.88 -21.68
CA PHE A 225 -63.50 -8.62 -22.42
C PHE A 225 -64.41 -8.78 -23.66
N ASP A 226 -64.66 -10.01 -24.11
CA ASP A 226 -65.61 -10.30 -25.20
C ASP A 226 -67.10 -10.13 -24.82
N ALA A 227 -67.41 -9.63 -23.63
CA ALA A 227 -68.77 -9.47 -23.11
C ALA A 227 -69.33 -8.04 -23.13
N ILE A 228 -68.72 -7.07 -23.84
CA ILE A 228 -69.25 -5.69 -23.93
C ILE A 228 -69.86 -5.43 -25.32
N PRO A 229 -71.19 -5.22 -25.44
CA PRO A 229 -71.85 -5.02 -26.73
C PRO A 229 -71.53 -3.66 -27.38
N LYS A 230 -71.37 -3.67 -28.72
CA LYS A 230 -70.88 -2.59 -29.60
C LYS A 230 -71.77 -1.33 -29.73
N THR A 231 -72.76 -1.11 -28.88
CA THR A 231 -73.78 -0.06 -29.06
C THR A 231 -73.49 1.27 -28.36
N SER A 232 -72.35 1.41 -27.66
CA SER A 232 -72.01 2.64 -26.90
C SER A 232 -71.01 3.58 -27.59
N LEU A 233 -70.50 3.23 -28.78
CA LEU A 233 -69.38 3.92 -29.46
C LEU A 233 -69.78 4.99 -30.49
N LEU A 234 -70.99 5.56 -30.40
CA LEU A 234 -71.51 6.52 -31.38
C LEU A 234 -71.74 7.95 -30.86
N ARG A 235 -71.38 8.28 -29.60
CA ARG A 235 -71.82 9.55 -29.00
C ARG A 235 -70.76 10.65 -28.76
N HIS A 236 -69.48 10.45 -29.08
CA HIS A 236 -68.44 11.46 -28.78
C HIS A 236 -67.42 11.71 -29.92
N GLY A 237 -67.80 11.43 -31.17
CA GLY A 237 -66.91 11.40 -32.35
C GLY A 237 -66.17 12.70 -32.74
N ALA A 238 -66.43 13.85 -32.10
CA ALA A 238 -65.78 15.12 -32.47
C ALA A 238 -64.69 15.59 -31.49
N ALA A 239 -64.73 15.17 -30.22
CA ALA A 239 -63.75 15.60 -29.21
C ALA A 239 -62.42 14.80 -29.30
N ALA A 240 -62.46 13.61 -29.88
CA ALA A 240 -61.28 12.76 -30.04
C ALA A 240 -60.33 13.24 -31.15
N LEU A 241 -60.83 13.96 -32.17
CA LEU A 241 -60.03 14.31 -33.35
C LEU A 241 -59.08 15.49 -33.12
N LEU A 242 -59.45 16.48 -32.31
CA LEU A 242 -58.62 17.65 -32.00
C LEU A 242 -57.53 17.37 -30.95
N ALA A 243 -57.73 16.37 -30.10
CA ALA A 243 -56.70 15.91 -29.17
C ALA A 243 -55.56 15.16 -29.89
N VAL A 244 -55.86 14.49 -31.01
CA VAL A 244 -54.89 13.70 -31.77
C VAL A 244 -53.92 14.59 -32.56
N THR A 245 -54.38 15.69 -33.15
CA THR A 245 -53.49 16.63 -33.88
C THR A 245 -52.59 17.45 -32.96
N GLY A 246 -53.04 17.83 -31.76
CA GLY A 246 -52.19 18.48 -30.75
C GLY A 246 -51.14 17.53 -30.14
N PHE A 247 -51.41 16.22 -30.15
CA PHE A 247 -50.51 15.21 -29.59
C PHE A 247 -49.42 14.75 -30.58
N ILE A 248 -49.70 14.79 -31.90
CA ILE A 248 -48.75 14.42 -32.95
C ILE A 248 -47.57 15.40 -33.07
N LEU A 249 -47.77 16.70 -32.79
CA LEU A 249 -46.68 17.68 -32.78
C LEU A 249 -45.77 17.61 -31.54
N LEU A 250 -46.17 16.88 -30.50
CA LEU A 250 -45.38 16.69 -29.27
C LEU A 250 -44.52 15.42 -29.26
N LEU A 251 -44.67 14.56 -30.27
CA LEU A 251 -43.95 13.27 -30.39
C LEU A 251 -42.83 13.27 -31.44
N ALA A 252 -42.63 14.38 -32.15
CA ALA A 252 -41.45 14.59 -33.01
C ALA A 252 -40.25 15.13 -32.20
N SER A 253 -39.61 14.24 -31.42
CA SER A 253 -38.31 14.38 -30.73
C SER A 253 -38.22 15.27 -29.46
N PRO A 254 -37.42 14.90 -28.41
CA PRO A 254 -36.18 14.13 -28.51
C PRO A 254 -35.98 13.00 -27.49
N SER A 255 -36.08 11.75 -27.96
CA SER A 255 -35.48 10.55 -27.33
C SER A 255 -33.94 10.56 -27.38
N VAL A 256 -33.32 11.57 -27.99
CA VAL A 256 -31.85 11.78 -28.06
C VAL A 256 -31.28 12.38 -26.75
N THR A 257 -32.10 12.73 -25.75
CA THR A 257 -31.62 13.48 -24.57
C THR A 257 -31.19 12.62 -23.36
N ALA A 258 -31.81 11.47 -23.11
CA ALA A 258 -31.48 10.62 -21.95
C ALA A 258 -30.14 9.88 -22.14
N GLU A 259 -29.92 9.29 -23.31
CA GLU A 259 -28.65 8.64 -23.66
C GLU A 259 -27.52 9.67 -23.78
N SER A 260 -27.81 10.91 -24.21
CA SER A 260 -26.83 11.99 -24.27
C SER A 260 -26.49 12.64 -22.92
N SER A 261 -27.38 12.58 -21.91
CA SER A 261 -27.16 13.22 -20.60
C SER A 261 -26.41 12.30 -19.64
N TYR A 262 -26.69 11.00 -19.66
CA TYR A 262 -25.87 10.00 -18.95
C TYR A 262 -24.47 9.88 -19.56
N SER A 263 -24.37 9.74 -20.89
CA SER A 263 -23.08 9.68 -21.58
C SER A 263 -22.28 10.98 -21.45
N ARG A 264 -22.94 12.15 -21.41
CA ARG A 264 -22.26 13.43 -21.10
C ARG A 264 -21.72 13.48 -19.68
N ARG A 265 -22.52 13.08 -18.68
CA ARG A 265 -22.06 13.03 -17.28
C ARG A 265 -20.91 12.04 -17.11
N GLN A 266 -20.94 10.90 -17.81
CA GLN A 266 -19.87 9.93 -17.76
C GLN A 266 -18.59 10.44 -18.46
N ALA A 267 -18.70 11.07 -19.63
CA ALA A 267 -17.58 11.72 -20.29
C ALA A 267 -16.99 12.89 -19.46
N GLU A 268 -17.84 13.62 -18.74
CA GLU A 268 -17.43 14.69 -17.81
C GLU A 268 -16.63 14.09 -16.62
N LEU A 269 -17.12 13.01 -16.01
CA LEU A 269 -16.42 12.32 -14.91
C LEU A 269 -15.10 11.68 -15.37
N GLU A 270 -15.08 11.01 -16.52
CA GLU A 270 -13.86 10.46 -17.12
C GLU A 270 -12.87 11.57 -17.49
N GLY A 271 -13.34 12.71 -17.98
CA GLY A 271 -12.53 13.90 -18.23
C GLY A 271 -11.88 14.43 -16.95
N HIS A 272 -12.63 14.52 -15.85
CA HIS A 272 -12.11 14.93 -14.55
C HIS A 272 -11.11 13.92 -13.96
N LEU A 273 -11.36 12.62 -14.06
CA LEU A 273 -10.42 11.57 -13.64
C LEU A 273 -9.14 11.59 -14.48
N THR A 274 -9.26 11.79 -15.80
CA THR A 274 -8.11 11.89 -16.71
C THR A 274 -7.25 13.10 -16.36
N LYS A 275 -7.88 14.27 -16.16
CA LYS A 275 -7.20 15.50 -15.72
C LYS A 275 -6.55 15.31 -14.35
N ALA A 276 -7.24 14.69 -13.39
CA ALA A 276 -6.68 14.41 -12.07
C ALA A 276 -5.44 13.50 -12.17
N ASN A 277 -5.52 12.43 -12.95
CA ASN A 277 -4.40 11.51 -13.18
C ASN A 277 -3.22 12.19 -13.90
N GLU A 278 -3.48 13.09 -14.85
CA GLU A 278 -2.45 13.88 -15.52
C GLU A 278 -1.75 14.83 -14.54
N LEU A 279 -2.51 15.54 -13.70
CA LEU A 279 -1.96 16.44 -12.68
C LEU A 279 -1.17 15.66 -11.60
N VAL A 280 -1.64 14.48 -11.23
CA VAL A 280 -0.91 13.54 -10.36
C VAL A 280 0.42 13.13 -10.99
N ARG A 281 0.44 12.82 -12.30
CA ARG A 281 1.69 12.53 -13.03
C ARG A 281 2.61 13.74 -13.14
N SER A 282 2.06 14.93 -13.37
CA SER A 282 2.79 16.19 -13.50
C SER A 282 3.17 16.82 -12.16
N LYS A 283 2.85 16.15 -11.04
CA LYS A 283 3.21 16.53 -9.68
C LYS A 283 2.43 17.69 -9.07
N ALA A 284 1.37 18.14 -9.74
CA ALA A 284 0.49 19.22 -9.33
C ALA A 284 -0.65 18.70 -8.43
N TRP A 285 -0.30 18.30 -7.20
CA TRP A 285 -1.24 17.64 -6.29
C TRP A 285 -2.42 18.51 -5.85
N SER A 286 -2.14 19.77 -5.51
CA SER A 286 -3.16 20.75 -5.12
C SER A 286 -4.20 20.94 -6.21
N ASP A 287 -3.74 20.93 -7.47
CA ASP A 287 -4.56 21.23 -8.64
C ASP A 287 -5.38 20.00 -9.07
N ALA A 288 -4.92 18.80 -8.69
CA ALA A 288 -5.62 17.55 -8.92
C ALA A 288 -6.84 17.38 -8.01
N LEU A 289 -6.77 17.88 -6.76
CA LEU A 289 -7.81 17.67 -5.74
C LEU A 289 -9.21 18.16 -6.17
N PRO A 290 -9.38 19.37 -6.76
CA PRO A 290 -10.70 19.82 -7.22
C PRO A 290 -11.31 18.92 -8.30
N SER A 291 -10.49 18.34 -9.17
CA SER A 291 -10.97 17.42 -10.21
C SER A 291 -11.46 16.11 -9.60
N VAL A 292 -10.78 15.61 -8.57
CA VAL A 292 -11.18 14.40 -7.83
C VAL A 292 -12.44 14.66 -6.98
N ASP A 293 -12.48 15.77 -6.25
CA ASP A 293 -13.63 16.15 -5.44
C ASP A 293 -14.89 16.34 -6.30
N ARG A 294 -14.75 16.86 -7.54
CA ARG A 294 -15.86 16.97 -8.49
C ARG A 294 -16.42 15.60 -8.88
N VAL A 295 -15.56 14.60 -9.06
CA VAL A 295 -15.98 13.22 -9.35
C VAL A 295 -16.72 12.64 -8.14
N LEU A 296 -16.20 12.81 -6.93
CA LEU A 296 -16.82 12.30 -5.70
C LEU A 296 -18.12 13.03 -5.31
N GLN A 297 -18.30 14.29 -5.72
CA GLN A 297 -19.57 15.00 -5.56
C GLN A 297 -20.69 14.40 -6.42
N VAL A 298 -20.35 13.90 -7.61
CA VAL A 298 -21.30 13.33 -8.57
C VAL A 298 -21.46 11.83 -8.38
N ASP A 299 -20.37 11.12 -8.07
CA ASP A 299 -20.30 9.68 -7.78
C ASP A 299 -19.51 9.43 -6.47
N PRO A 300 -20.19 9.50 -5.30
CA PRO A 300 -19.54 9.34 -4.00
C PRO A 300 -18.94 7.95 -3.73
N LEU A 301 -19.28 6.94 -4.54
CA LEU A 301 -18.82 5.55 -4.38
C LEU A 301 -17.68 5.21 -5.36
N ASN A 302 -17.16 6.20 -6.09
CA ASN A 302 -16.10 6.01 -7.05
C ASN A 302 -14.78 5.61 -6.37
N LYS A 303 -14.48 4.31 -6.36
CA LYS A 303 -13.27 3.74 -5.73
C LYS A 303 -11.96 4.33 -6.29
N GLU A 304 -11.93 4.71 -7.56
CA GLU A 304 -10.75 5.31 -8.20
C GLU A 304 -10.51 6.74 -7.71
N ALA A 305 -11.56 7.56 -7.69
CA ALA A 305 -11.49 8.93 -7.16
C ALA A 305 -11.16 8.95 -5.67
N ASP A 306 -11.73 8.05 -4.87
CA ASP A 306 -11.43 7.95 -3.44
C ASP A 306 -9.96 7.55 -3.18
N ALA A 307 -9.46 6.57 -3.94
CA ALA A 307 -8.05 6.19 -3.90
C ALA A 307 -7.11 7.34 -4.32
N LEU A 308 -7.47 8.09 -5.37
CA LEU A 308 -6.73 9.27 -5.81
C LEU A 308 -6.73 10.37 -4.76
N ARG A 309 -7.86 10.62 -4.09
CA ARG A 309 -7.98 11.62 -3.02
C ARG A 309 -7.07 11.27 -1.84
N ALA A 310 -7.06 10.01 -1.43
CA ALA A 310 -6.18 9.53 -0.37
C ALA A 310 -4.69 9.67 -0.74
N LEU A 311 -4.33 9.32 -1.99
CA LEU A 311 -2.98 9.47 -2.52
C LEU A 311 -2.55 10.94 -2.55
N ILE A 312 -3.35 11.81 -3.14
CA ILE A 312 -3.09 13.26 -3.23
C ILE A 312 -2.91 13.84 -1.84
N GLY A 313 -3.82 13.58 -0.90
CA GLY A 313 -3.70 14.10 0.46
C GLY A 313 -2.46 13.61 1.21
N ARG A 314 -1.98 12.41 0.91
CA ARG A 314 -0.73 11.87 1.46
C ARG A 314 0.50 12.54 0.85
N GLU A 315 0.53 12.66 -0.48
CA GLU A 315 1.64 13.24 -1.22
C GLU A 315 1.77 14.76 -1.02
N THR A 316 0.66 15.50 -0.91
CA THR A 316 0.66 16.93 -0.57
C THR A 316 1.26 17.17 0.80
N ARG A 317 0.85 16.39 1.82
CA ARG A 317 1.43 16.50 3.17
C ARG A 317 2.93 16.22 3.17
N ALA A 318 3.35 15.18 2.47
CA ALA A 318 4.76 14.85 2.33
C ALA A 318 5.56 15.93 1.58
N GLN A 319 4.97 16.56 0.55
CA GLN A 319 5.55 17.70 -0.13
C GLN A 319 5.77 18.88 0.83
N THR A 320 4.74 19.30 1.55
CA THR A 320 4.82 20.43 2.49
C THR A 320 5.85 20.17 3.59
N GLN A 321 5.89 18.95 4.14
CA GLN A 321 6.91 18.56 5.12
C GLN A 321 8.32 18.62 4.53
N PHE A 322 8.50 18.11 3.31
CA PHE A 322 9.79 18.11 2.63
C PHE A 322 10.27 19.54 2.30
N GLU A 323 9.40 20.39 1.76
CA GLU A 323 9.72 21.78 1.43
C GLU A 323 10.04 22.59 2.69
N GLY A 324 9.25 22.45 3.76
CA GLY A 324 9.53 23.09 5.04
C GLY A 324 10.83 22.59 5.68
N ALA A 325 11.20 21.32 5.47
CA ALA A 325 12.48 20.78 5.92
C ALA A 325 13.67 21.39 5.15
N ILE A 326 13.52 21.59 3.83
CA ILE A 326 14.52 22.25 2.98
C ILE A 326 14.70 23.72 3.40
N GLU A 327 13.60 24.44 3.66
CA GLU A 327 13.65 25.83 4.14
C GLU A 327 14.35 25.93 5.50
N ALA A 328 14.02 25.05 6.46
CA ALA A 328 14.69 24.99 7.75
C ALA A 328 16.19 24.71 7.62
N ARG A 329 16.57 23.82 6.69
CA ARG A 329 17.98 23.53 6.39
C ARG A 329 18.69 24.76 5.82
N ASP A 330 18.06 25.46 4.88
CA ASP A 330 18.65 26.59 4.16
C ASP A 330 18.78 27.83 5.05
N THR A 331 17.87 28.00 6.01
CA THR A 331 17.94 29.02 7.07
C THR A 331 18.93 28.65 8.19
N GLY A 332 19.48 27.43 8.18
CA GLY A 332 20.48 26.95 9.15
C GLY A 332 19.89 26.42 10.46
N ASP A 333 18.57 26.31 10.57
CA ASP A 333 17.87 25.64 11.68
C ASP A 333 17.83 24.13 11.43
N TYR A 334 19.00 23.50 11.59
CA TYR A 334 19.17 22.09 11.26
C TYR A 334 18.42 21.13 12.19
N ASP A 335 18.06 21.54 13.41
CA ASP A 335 17.27 20.70 14.33
C ASP A 335 15.84 20.57 13.83
N LYS A 336 15.21 21.71 13.48
CA LYS A 336 13.91 21.74 12.82
C LYS A 336 13.95 20.99 11.48
N ALA A 337 15.02 21.13 10.72
CA ALA A 337 15.19 20.43 9.44
C ALA A 337 15.21 18.90 9.60
N VAL A 338 16.00 18.36 10.53
CA VAL A 338 16.10 16.91 10.77
C VAL A 338 14.74 16.35 11.19
N ASN A 339 14.06 16.99 12.14
CA ASN A 339 12.73 16.58 12.59
C ASN A 339 11.68 16.63 11.47
N ALA A 340 11.73 17.66 10.62
CA ALA A 340 10.82 17.79 9.48
C ALA A 340 11.08 16.74 8.40
N PHE A 341 12.34 16.38 8.11
CA PHE A 341 12.64 15.28 7.20
C PHE A 341 12.21 13.92 7.75
N ASP A 342 12.30 13.69 9.06
CA ASP A 342 11.84 12.46 9.72
C ASP A 342 10.31 12.30 9.68
N ALA A 343 9.59 13.42 9.66
CA ALA A 343 8.13 13.43 9.57
C ALA A 343 7.62 13.04 8.16
N VAL A 344 8.47 13.03 7.13
CA VAL A 344 8.08 12.67 5.76
C VAL A 344 7.71 11.19 5.70
N ALA A 345 6.46 10.90 5.31
CA ALA A 345 5.90 9.56 5.37
C ALA A 345 6.62 8.54 4.42
N PRO A 346 6.92 7.30 4.88
CA PRO A 346 7.52 6.25 4.06
C PRO A 346 6.70 5.88 2.83
N GLY A 347 7.34 5.62 1.69
CA GLY A 347 6.63 5.21 0.46
C GLY A 347 5.88 6.34 -0.23
N THR A 348 6.11 7.59 0.16
CA THR A 348 5.81 8.78 -0.65
C THR A 348 6.97 9.04 -1.60
N ARG A 349 6.75 9.83 -2.66
CA ARG A 349 7.83 10.14 -3.62
C ARG A 349 9.01 10.90 -2.99
N TYR A 350 8.74 11.66 -1.93
CA TYR A 350 9.72 12.50 -1.26
C TYR A 350 10.59 11.76 -0.27
N TYR A 351 10.14 10.59 0.19
CA TYR A 351 10.77 9.88 1.30
C TYR A 351 12.26 9.62 1.10
N ASN A 352 12.65 9.03 -0.03
CA ASN A 352 14.05 8.69 -0.27
C ASN A 352 14.96 9.93 -0.33
N GLN A 353 14.47 11.01 -0.94
CA GLN A 353 15.20 12.27 -1.00
C GLN A 353 15.26 12.93 0.38
N ALA A 354 14.17 12.91 1.14
CA ALA A 354 14.09 13.40 2.52
C ALA A 354 15.11 12.70 3.41
N GLN A 355 15.22 11.36 3.34
CA GLN A 355 16.19 10.60 4.13
C GLN A 355 17.64 10.92 3.73
N SER A 356 17.92 11.08 2.44
CA SER A 356 19.24 11.53 1.97
C SER A 356 19.60 12.93 2.48
N GLU A 357 18.67 13.88 2.41
CA GLU A 357 18.90 15.26 2.88
C GLU A 357 18.95 15.36 4.42
N ARG A 358 18.16 14.54 5.13
CA ARG A 358 18.20 14.39 6.60
C ARG A 358 19.60 14.08 7.09
N VAL A 359 20.30 13.12 6.46
CA VAL A 359 21.68 12.75 6.84
C VAL A 359 22.63 13.94 6.69
N LYS A 360 22.50 14.72 5.60
CA LYS A 360 23.31 15.92 5.37
C LYS A 360 23.02 17.00 6.42
N ALA A 361 21.75 17.25 6.71
CA ALA A 361 21.32 18.21 7.73
C ALA A 361 21.79 17.78 9.13
N GLN A 362 21.65 16.51 9.49
CA GLN A 362 22.14 15.96 10.76
C GLN A 362 23.66 16.12 10.90
N GLY A 363 24.43 15.87 9.83
CA GLY A 363 25.88 16.11 9.86
C GLY A 363 26.25 17.56 10.15
N ARG A 364 25.50 18.53 9.59
CA ARG A 364 25.67 19.97 9.87
C ARG A 364 25.25 20.33 11.30
N LEU A 365 24.15 19.76 11.78
CA LEU A 365 23.65 19.93 13.15
C LEU A 365 24.67 19.46 14.19
N LEU A 366 25.19 18.23 14.02
CA LEU A 366 26.22 17.66 14.88
C LEU A 366 27.50 18.51 14.90
N ALA A 367 27.92 19.02 13.73
CA ALA A 367 29.05 19.95 13.66
C ALA A 367 28.79 21.25 14.45
N GLN A 368 27.59 21.85 14.32
CA GLN A 368 27.23 23.03 15.10
C GLN A 368 27.22 22.76 16.61
N TYR A 369 26.65 21.64 17.07
CA TYR A 369 26.68 21.28 18.48
C TYR A 369 28.09 21.09 19.00
N ARG A 370 28.95 20.42 18.24
CA ARG A 370 30.37 20.24 18.59
C ARG A 370 31.06 21.59 18.74
N ASP A 371 30.95 22.46 17.74
CA ASP A 371 31.68 23.72 17.71
C ASP A 371 31.20 24.65 18.84
N ARG A 372 29.89 24.72 19.10
CA ARG A 372 29.31 25.46 20.24
C ARG A 372 29.73 24.88 21.59
N ALA A 373 29.73 23.55 21.74
CA ALA A 373 30.17 22.88 22.97
C ALA A 373 31.63 23.20 23.28
N GLU A 374 32.52 23.06 22.29
CA GLU A 374 33.94 23.36 22.46
C GLU A 374 34.19 24.83 22.77
N GLN A 375 33.54 25.75 22.05
CA GLN A 375 33.63 27.18 22.32
C GLN A 375 33.16 27.51 23.75
N ALA A 376 32.00 27.01 24.15
CA ALA A 376 31.47 27.21 25.51
C ALA A 376 32.42 26.65 26.58
N CYS A 377 33.08 25.54 26.32
CA CYS A 377 34.09 24.99 27.21
C CYS A 377 35.35 25.87 27.31
N ARG A 378 35.83 26.44 26.19
CA ARG A 378 36.95 27.42 26.19
C ARG A 378 36.59 28.69 26.98
N GLU A 379 35.36 29.16 26.84
CA GLU A 379 34.84 30.33 27.55
C GLU A 379 34.42 30.05 29.00
N SER A 380 34.66 28.84 29.53
CA SER A 380 34.24 28.41 30.88
C SER A 380 32.72 28.48 31.15
N LYS A 381 31.90 28.51 30.10
CA LYS A 381 30.43 28.44 30.14
C LYS A 381 29.98 26.97 30.27
N TRP A 382 30.30 26.34 31.39
CA TRP A 382 30.17 24.88 31.56
C TRP A 382 28.76 24.32 31.43
N LYS A 383 27.71 25.08 31.80
CA LYS A 383 26.31 24.64 31.60
C LYS A 383 25.97 24.50 30.12
N VAL A 384 26.35 25.50 29.30
CA VAL A 384 26.14 25.47 27.85
C VAL A 384 27.00 24.38 27.22
N CYS A 385 28.26 24.26 27.63
CA CYS A 385 29.14 23.19 27.14
C CYS A 385 28.55 21.79 27.43
N GLN A 386 28.03 21.58 28.64
CA GLN A 386 27.38 20.33 29.01
C GLN A 386 26.13 20.06 28.16
N GLN A 387 25.27 21.07 28.01
CA GLN A 387 24.03 20.94 27.24
C GLN A 387 24.30 20.62 25.77
N GLU A 388 25.20 21.36 25.12
CA GLU A 388 25.48 21.16 23.68
C GLU A 388 26.21 19.82 23.42
N ALA A 389 27.11 19.41 24.32
CA ALA A 389 27.72 18.08 24.23
C ALA A 389 26.67 16.97 24.42
N CYS A 390 25.69 17.17 25.30
CA CYS A 390 24.58 16.24 25.49
C CYS A 390 23.65 16.19 24.28
N ASN A 391 23.32 17.35 23.69
CA ASN A 391 22.52 17.45 22.46
C ASN A 391 23.18 16.68 21.32
N HIS A 392 24.50 16.84 21.11
CA HIS A 392 25.23 16.03 20.13
C HIS A 392 25.10 14.52 20.42
N LEU A 393 25.33 14.12 21.67
CA LEU A 393 25.32 12.70 22.06
C LEU A 393 23.92 12.06 22.01
N ALA A 394 22.85 12.86 22.07
CA ALA A 394 21.49 12.38 21.88
C ALA A 394 21.23 11.88 20.45
N TYR A 395 21.93 12.43 19.46
CA TYR A 395 21.81 12.05 18.05
C TYR A 395 22.84 11.00 17.63
N GLU A 396 24.11 11.16 18.04
CA GLU A 396 25.19 10.23 17.67
C GLU A 396 26.26 10.15 18.77
N TYR A 397 26.67 8.92 19.07
CA TYR A 397 27.81 8.71 19.96
C TYR A 397 29.10 9.26 19.35
N ASN A 398 29.76 10.14 20.09
CA ASN A 398 31.04 10.70 19.71
C ASN A 398 31.98 10.74 20.91
N ARG A 399 33.11 10.03 20.81
CA ARG A 399 34.09 9.90 21.90
C ARG A 399 34.67 11.23 22.36
N GLN A 400 34.85 12.19 21.44
CA GLN A 400 35.32 13.53 21.78
C GLN A 400 34.26 14.28 22.59
N MET A 401 32.98 14.20 22.19
CA MET A 401 31.87 14.82 22.93
C MET A 401 31.64 14.19 24.30
N VAL A 402 31.88 12.89 24.46
CA VAL A 402 31.88 12.25 25.80
C VAL A 402 32.95 12.86 26.71
N ARG A 403 34.15 13.17 26.18
CA ARG A 403 35.21 13.83 26.96
C ARG A 403 34.84 15.28 27.30
N VAL A 404 34.30 16.03 26.34
CA VAL A 404 33.84 17.41 26.54
C VAL A 404 32.74 17.46 27.60
N LEU A 405 31.77 16.55 27.53
CA LEU A 405 30.71 16.41 28.54
C LEU A 405 31.30 16.11 29.93
N ALA A 406 32.20 15.12 30.04
CA ALA A 406 32.83 14.76 31.30
C ALA A 406 33.64 15.93 31.90
N GLN A 407 34.34 16.68 31.06
CA GLN A 407 35.07 17.88 31.47
C GLN A 407 34.13 18.96 32.04
N ALA A 408 33.02 19.24 31.34
CA ALA A 408 32.04 20.23 31.75
C ALA A 408 31.38 19.87 33.09
N GLU A 409 30.95 18.62 33.26
CA GLU A 409 30.34 18.16 34.50
C GLU A 409 31.31 18.12 35.69
N ALA A 410 32.57 17.74 35.46
CA ALA A 410 33.60 17.79 36.50
C ALA A 410 33.88 19.23 36.95
N ALA A 411 33.82 20.20 36.03
CA ALA A 411 33.93 21.62 36.35
C ALA A 411 32.71 22.15 37.11
N LEU A 412 31.49 21.75 36.72
CA LEU A 412 30.25 22.10 37.43
C LEU A 412 30.23 21.52 38.85
N LYS A 413 30.62 20.26 39.01
CA LYS A 413 30.71 19.58 40.31
C LYS A 413 31.71 20.27 41.24
N ARG A 414 32.91 20.62 40.74
CA ARG A 414 33.92 21.37 41.52
C ARG A 414 33.43 22.74 42.00
N ARG A 415 32.51 23.36 41.27
CA ARG A 415 31.94 24.68 41.60
C ARG A 415 30.63 24.60 42.39
N GLY A 416 30.24 23.41 42.87
CA GLY A 416 29.00 23.20 43.63
C GLY A 416 27.72 23.50 42.86
N ARG A 417 27.75 23.52 41.52
CA ARG A 417 26.55 23.79 40.70
C ARG A 417 25.81 22.50 40.40
N SER A 418 24.48 22.51 40.59
CA SER A 418 23.62 21.43 40.15
C SER A 418 23.51 21.38 38.61
N PHE A 419 23.43 20.16 38.09
CA PHE A 419 23.22 19.88 36.68
C PHE A 419 22.47 18.57 36.51
N ASN A 420 21.64 18.49 35.46
CA ASN A 420 20.97 17.25 35.09
C ASN A 420 21.98 16.35 34.37
N ARG A 421 22.06 15.08 34.74
CA ARG A 421 22.89 14.13 33.99
C ARG A 421 22.32 13.99 32.57
N CYS A 422 23.23 13.93 31.60
CA CYS A 422 22.83 13.66 30.21
C CYS A 422 22.14 12.29 30.12
N PRO A 423 20.92 12.20 29.56
CA PRO A 423 20.20 10.93 29.40
C PRO A 423 20.80 10.05 28.32
N ALA A 424 21.43 10.65 27.30
CA ALA A 424 22.16 9.92 26.27
C ALA A 424 23.28 9.14 26.97
N GLU A 425 23.15 7.81 26.96
CA GLU A 425 24.04 6.92 27.67
C GLU A 425 25.50 7.27 27.29
N ARG A 426 26.36 7.51 28.29
CA ARG A 426 27.81 7.67 28.05
C ARG A 426 28.47 6.39 27.53
N LYS A 427 27.68 5.34 27.40
CA LYS A 427 28.07 4.07 26.81
C LYS A 427 28.13 4.29 25.31
N GLU A 428 29.16 3.74 24.67
CA GLU A 428 29.04 3.44 23.25
C GLU A 428 27.71 2.70 23.05
N PRO A 429 26.91 3.03 22.01
CA PRO A 429 25.59 2.46 21.80
C PRO A 429 25.63 0.97 22.10
N GLU A 430 24.80 0.56 23.05
CA GLU A 430 24.92 -0.74 23.69
C GLU A 430 24.91 -1.89 22.68
N ASP A 431 25.79 -2.85 22.98
CA ASP A 431 25.60 -4.28 22.74
C ASP A 431 25.80 -4.86 21.33
N LEU A 432 27.06 -4.81 20.90
CA LEU A 432 27.77 -6.07 20.66
C LEU A 432 28.84 -6.26 21.75
N SER A 433 28.44 -6.25 23.03
CA SER A 433 29.37 -6.48 24.14
C SER A 433 30.03 -7.86 24.00
N GLY A 434 29.33 -8.80 23.36
CA GLY A 434 29.89 -10.03 22.81
C GLY A 434 30.95 -9.77 21.74
N ASP A 435 30.62 -9.11 20.63
CA ASP A 435 31.57 -9.06 19.50
C ASP A 435 32.75 -8.12 19.71
N ARG A 436 32.63 -7.04 20.49
CA ARG A 436 33.78 -6.19 20.81
C ARG A 436 34.70 -6.86 21.83
N ARG A 437 34.14 -7.58 22.81
CA ARG A 437 34.91 -8.41 23.73
C ARG A 437 35.58 -9.55 22.99
N ARG A 438 34.86 -10.29 22.15
CA ARG A 438 35.39 -11.34 21.26
C ARG A 438 36.43 -10.79 20.29
N LEU A 439 36.23 -9.58 19.74
CA LEU A 439 37.18 -8.89 18.87
C LEU A 439 38.45 -8.55 19.64
N ARG A 440 38.32 -7.96 20.84
CA ARG A 440 39.47 -7.63 21.68
C ARG A 440 40.20 -8.89 22.16
N GLU A 441 39.48 -9.94 22.53
CA GLU A 441 40.03 -11.26 22.89
C GLU A 441 40.78 -11.88 21.70
N ALA A 442 40.17 -11.90 20.51
CA ALA A 442 40.79 -12.38 19.28
C ALA A 442 42.03 -11.55 18.88
N LEU A 443 41.96 -10.23 19.06
CA LEU A 443 43.08 -9.34 18.80
C LEU A 443 44.20 -9.49 19.82
N ALA A 444 43.87 -9.67 21.11
CA ALA A 444 44.86 -9.87 22.17
C ALA A 444 45.65 -11.16 21.99
N LEU A 445 45.02 -12.22 21.47
CA LEU A 445 45.70 -13.46 21.11
C LEU A 445 46.73 -13.27 19.99
N ARG A 446 46.53 -12.29 19.10
CA ARG A 446 47.41 -12.05 17.94
C ARG A 446 48.43 -10.94 18.17
N HIS A 447 48.04 -9.94 18.94
CA HIS A 447 48.83 -8.75 19.27
C HIS A 447 48.97 -8.65 20.79
N PRO A 448 49.82 -9.49 21.42
CA PRO A 448 49.93 -9.53 22.89
C PRO A 448 50.54 -8.26 23.49
N ASP A 449 51.34 -7.51 22.72
CA ASP A 449 51.84 -6.20 23.17
C ASP A 449 50.72 -5.15 23.21
N ALA A 450 50.59 -4.44 24.33
CA ALA A 450 49.50 -3.50 24.56
C ALA A 450 49.43 -2.35 23.54
N ARG A 451 50.56 -1.88 23.00
CA ARG A 451 50.55 -0.79 21.99
C ARG A 451 50.17 -1.33 20.61
N MET A 452 50.65 -2.53 20.27
CA MET A 452 50.24 -3.24 19.05
C MET A 452 48.75 -3.55 19.07
N LEU A 453 48.23 -4.05 20.20
CA LEU A 453 46.81 -4.28 20.43
C LEU A 453 46.00 -3.01 20.21
N GLN A 454 46.39 -1.90 20.83
CA GLN A 454 45.68 -0.63 20.66
C GLN A 454 45.65 -0.17 19.21
N ALA A 455 46.74 -0.33 18.45
CA ALA A 455 46.75 0.01 17.03
C ALA A 455 45.80 -0.89 16.22
N ALA A 456 45.81 -2.21 16.47
CA ALA A 456 44.92 -3.16 15.82
C ALA A 456 43.44 -2.92 16.19
N GLU A 457 43.16 -2.48 17.42
CA GLU A 457 41.81 -2.07 17.84
C GLU A 457 41.31 -0.86 17.06
N GLN A 458 42.14 0.18 16.88
CA GLN A 458 41.75 1.35 16.09
C GLN A 458 41.49 0.97 14.63
N TYR A 459 42.31 0.10 14.05
CA TYR A 459 42.05 -0.48 12.74
C TYR A 459 40.70 -1.18 12.69
N ALA A 460 40.43 -2.08 13.65
CA ALA A 460 39.21 -2.86 13.66
C ALA A 460 37.95 -2.00 13.85
N MET A 461 38.09 -0.86 14.53
CA MET A 461 37.05 0.17 14.70
C MET A 461 36.90 1.10 13.49
N GLY A 462 37.71 0.96 12.45
CA GLY A 462 37.66 1.76 11.22
C GLY A 462 38.52 3.03 11.23
N ASP A 463 39.24 3.31 12.31
CA ASP A 463 40.12 4.48 12.40
C ASP A 463 41.54 4.16 11.90
N LEU A 464 41.66 4.06 10.57
CA LEU A 464 42.90 3.76 9.87
C LEU A 464 44.00 4.80 10.14
N SER A 465 43.61 6.07 10.32
CA SER A 465 44.54 7.18 10.56
C SER A 465 45.15 7.10 11.95
N GLU A 466 44.32 6.90 12.98
CA GLU A 466 44.78 6.72 14.34
C GLU A 466 45.59 5.42 14.50
N ALA A 467 45.19 4.33 13.86
CA ALA A 467 45.95 3.09 13.84
C ALA A 467 47.37 3.30 13.25
N LYS A 468 47.47 3.97 12.10
CA LYS A 468 48.76 4.35 11.49
C LYS A 468 49.55 5.29 12.40
N SER A 469 48.91 6.24 13.07
CA SER A 469 49.57 7.16 14.01
C SER A 469 50.21 6.41 15.19
N ARG A 470 49.46 5.48 15.81
CA ARG A 470 49.95 4.63 16.91
C ARG A 470 51.11 3.73 16.51
N LEU A 471 51.08 3.18 15.29
CA LEU A 471 52.21 2.39 14.79
C LEU A 471 53.44 3.27 14.53
N LYS A 472 53.24 4.55 14.16
CA LYS A 472 54.36 5.50 14.01
C LYS A 472 55.11 5.66 15.33
N THR A 473 54.39 5.81 16.43
CA THR A 473 55.02 6.01 17.75
C THR A 473 55.82 4.79 18.21
N VAL A 474 55.37 3.57 17.86
CA VAL A 474 56.15 2.34 18.11
C VAL A 474 57.40 2.27 17.23
N LEU A 475 57.31 2.70 15.97
CA LEU A 475 58.43 2.70 15.03
C LEU A 475 59.53 3.71 15.41
N THR A 476 59.17 4.84 16.00
CA THR A 476 60.12 5.89 16.41
C THR A 476 60.70 5.69 17.81
N ASP A 477 60.18 4.73 18.59
CA ASP A 477 60.62 4.46 19.96
C ASP A 477 61.82 3.49 19.93
N GLU A 478 63.04 4.01 20.09
CA GLU A 478 64.27 3.21 20.07
C GLU A 478 64.34 2.16 21.17
N ARG A 479 63.60 2.34 22.27
CA ARG A 479 63.53 1.36 23.37
C ARG A 479 62.76 0.10 22.98
N ARG A 480 62.14 0.08 21.79
CA ARG A 480 61.21 -0.97 21.33
C ARG A 480 61.64 -1.63 20.02
N ARG A 481 62.95 -1.72 19.75
CA ARG A 481 63.50 -2.34 18.53
C ARG A 481 62.88 -3.70 18.19
N SER A 482 62.58 -4.53 19.19
CA SER A 482 61.94 -5.85 19.00
C SER A 482 60.54 -5.79 18.38
N LEU A 483 59.80 -4.69 18.56
CA LEU A 483 58.44 -4.52 18.03
C LEU A 483 58.41 -3.78 16.68
N GLN A 484 59.50 -3.12 16.28
CA GLN A 484 59.53 -2.28 15.08
C GLN A 484 59.22 -3.07 13.80
N GLY A 485 59.71 -4.31 13.68
CA GLY A 485 59.41 -5.18 12.54
C GLY A 485 57.92 -5.51 12.41
N ALA A 486 57.29 -5.91 13.52
CA ALA A 486 55.86 -6.19 13.58
C ALA A 486 55.02 -4.92 13.31
N ALA A 487 55.41 -3.78 13.89
CA ALA A 487 54.74 -2.51 13.67
C ALA A 487 54.82 -2.03 12.21
N ALA A 488 55.98 -2.21 11.55
CA ALA A 488 56.17 -1.88 10.15
C ALA A 488 55.32 -2.78 9.23
N SER A 489 55.25 -4.07 9.55
CA SER A 489 54.40 -5.03 8.82
C SER A 489 52.92 -4.64 8.90
N LEU A 490 52.41 -4.45 10.12
CA LEU A 490 51.01 -4.08 10.35
C LEU A 490 50.67 -2.73 9.71
N ARG A 491 51.57 -1.74 9.79
CA ARG A 491 51.38 -0.43 9.15
C ARG A 491 51.24 -0.57 7.62
N ARG A 492 52.05 -1.42 6.98
CA ARG A 492 51.97 -1.70 5.54
C ARG A 492 50.67 -2.40 5.16
N GLN A 493 50.22 -3.36 5.95
CA GLN A 493 48.92 -4.02 5.74
C GLN A 493 47.76 -3.00 5.81
N ILE A 494 47.74 -2.14 6.84
CA ILE A 494 46.73 -1.09 7.00
C ILE A 494 46.74 -0.10 5.82
N GLN A 495 47.94 0.23 5.31
CA GLN A 495 48.06 1.10 4.14
C GLN A 495 47.50 0.47 2.86
N LYS A 496 47.72 -0.83 2.64
CA LYS A 496 47.09 -1.57 1.53
C LYS A 496 45.57 -1.61 1.67
N VAL A 497 45.07 -1.87 2.87
CA VAL A 497 43.62 -1.84 3.14
C VAL A 497 43.02 -0.47 2.81
N ASP A 498 43.67 0.62 3.21
CA ASP A 498 43.24 1.99 2.88
C ASP A 498 43.20 2.24 1.36
N GLN A 499 44.16 1.69 0.59
CA GLN A 499 44.16 1.77 -0.87
C GLN A 499 42.99 0.98 -1.49
N HIS A 500 42.79 -0.28 -1.09
CA HIS A 500 41.69 -1.12 -1.57
C HIS A 500 40.33 -0.51 -1.22
N LEU A 501 40.18 0.01 0.01
CA LEU A 501 38.93 0.67 0.44
C LEU A 501 38.59 1.89 -0.43
N LYS A 502 39.60 2.69 -0.81
CA LYS A 502 39.41 3.82 -1.73
C LYS A 502 38.99 3.35 -3.13
N ALA A 503 39.61 2.29 -3.64
CA ALA A 503 39.25 1.72 -4.93
C ALA A 503 37.80 1.18 -4.95
N ILE A 504 37.35 0.54 -3.86
CA ILE A 504 35.97 0.08 -3.68
C ILE A 504 34.99 1.26 -3.63
N LYS A 505 35.32 2.33 -2.90
CA LYS A 505 34.48 3.54 -2.82
C LYS A 505 34.30 4.24 -4.17
N ASP A 506 35.24 4.08 -5.08
CA ASP A 506 35.16 4.63 -6.44
C ASP A 506 34.26 3.82 -7.40
N VAL A 507 33.60 2.74 -6.93
CA VAL A 507 32.78 1.85 -7.77
C VAL A 507 31.65 2.60 -8.50
N ASP A 508 30.99 3.56 -7.85
CA ASP A 508 29.92 4.35 -8.48
C ASP A 508 30.45 5.20 -9.65
N ARG A 509 31.67 5.76 -9.50
CA ARG A 509 32.30 6.59 -10.53
C ARG A 509 32.79 5.75 -11.70
N LYS A 510 33.44 4.62 -11.42
CA LYS A 510 34.04 3.74 -12.43
C LYS A 510 33.03 2.82 -13.10
N LYS A 511 31.89 2.55 -12.44
CA LYS A 511 30.87 1.58 -12.85
C LYS A 511 31.40 0.16 -13.10
N ASP A 512 32.55 -0.17 -12.51
CA ASP A 512 33.22 -1.46 -12.67
C ASP A 512 33.03 -2.31 -11.40
N LEU A 513 32.01 -3.17 -11.44
CA LEU A 513 31.70 -4.09 -10.34
C LEU A 513 32.78 -5.17 -10.17
N ALA A 514 33.35 -5.68 -11.27
CA ALA A 514 34.30 -6.78 -11.22
C ALA A 514 35.58 -6.33 -10.51
N ALA A 515 36.08 -5.13 -10.83
CA ALA A 515 37.19 -4.53 -10.10
C ALA A 515 36.85 -4.32 -8.62
N ALA A 516 35.66 -3.79 -8.30
CA ALA A 516 35.26 -3.56 -6.90
C ALA A 516 35.18 -4.86 -6.08
N LEU A 517 34.67 -5.95 -6.66
CA LEU A 517 34.62 -7.26 -6.01
C LEU A 517 36.03 -7.84 -5.79
N GLN A 518 36.93 -7.69 -6.77
CA GLN A 518 38.31 -8.13 -6.64
C GLN A 518 39.04 -7.36 -5.53
N GLU A 519 38.85 -6.04 -5.46
CA GLU A 519 39.41 -5.20 -4.40
C GLU A 519 38.83 -5.54 -3.03
N TRP A 520 37.53 -5.84 -2.93
CA TRP A 520 36.89 -6.32 -1.70
C TRP A 520 37.48 -7.66 -1.23
N GLN A 521 37.77 -8.59 -2.15
CA GLN A 521 38.38 -9.86 -1.83
C GLN A 521 39.81 -9.68 -1.31
N ARG A 522 40.62 -8.83 -1.97
CA ARG A 522 41.97 -8.47 -1.52
C ARG A 522 41.97 -7.83 -0.14
N LEU A 523 41.06 -6.88 0.10
CA LEU A 523 40.86 -6.25 1.41
C LEU A 523 40.50 -7.29 2.48
N SER A 524 39.57 -8.20 2.17
CA SER A 524 39.11 -9.23 3.11
C SER A 524 40.24 -10.18 3.55
N VAL A 525 41.17 -10.52 2.64
CA VAL A 525 42.34 -11.34 2.99
C VAL A 525 43.21 -10.63 4.02
N ILE A 526 43.55 -9.36 3.78
CA ILE A 526 44.38 -8.58 4.70
C ILE A 526 43.64 -8.34 6.03
N ASP A 527 42.32 -8.11 5.99
CA ASP A 527 41.52 -7.97 7.19
C ASP A 527 41.58 -9.21 8.08
N HIS A 528 41.40 -10.40 7.49
CA HIS A 528 41.57 -11.66 8.20
C HIS A 528 42.98 -11.82 8.78
N GLU A 529 44.01 -11.36 8.06
CA GLU A 529 45.39 -11.34 8.57
C GLU A 529 45.58 -10.38 9.76
N ILE A 530 44.74 -9.36 9.94
CA ILE A 530 44.84 -8.41 11.06
C ILE A 530 43.95 -8.82 12.24
N VAL A 531 42.65 -9.04 12.00
CA VAL A 531 41.63 -9.27 13.05
C VAL A 531 41.27 -10.74 13.26
N GLY A 532 41.52 -11.58 12.26
CA GLY A 532 41.25 -13.03 12.29
C GLY A 532 39.98 -13.41 11.52
N LYS A 533 39.86 -14.68 11.11
CA LYS A 533 38.74 -15.17 10.28
C LYS A 533 37.38 -15.18 10.97
N ARG A 534 37.38 -15.27 12.31
CA ARG A 534 36.15 -15.41 13.11
C ARG A 534 35.50 -14.07 13.47
N VAL A 535 36.17 -12.96 13.18
CA VAL A 535 35.71 -11.63 13.56
C VAL A 535 35.78 -10.70 12.35
N GLU A 536 34.71 -9.96 12.11
CA GLU A 536 34.65 -8.98 11.04
C GLU A 536 34.98 -7.57 11.58
N SER A 537 35.98 -6.91 10.99
CA SER A 537 36.28 -5.52 11.30
C SER A 537 35.22 -4.56 10.74
N LYS A 538 35.13 -3.37 11.32
CA LYS A 538 34.30 -2.29 10.76
C LYS A 538 34.74 -1.94 9.33
N VAL A 539 36.04 -1.92 9.06
CA VAL A 539 36.57 -1.60 7.72
C VAL A 539 36.03 -2.55 6.65
N ARG A 540 36.03 -3.85 6.93
CA ARG A 540 35.54 -4.86 6.01
C ARG A 540 34.01 -4.81 5.87
N ARG A 541 33.31 -4.57 6.98
CA ARG A 541 31.86 -4.37 6.99
C ARG A 541 31.46 -3.17 6.15
N ASP A 542 32.13 -2.03 6.30
CA ASP A 542 31.89 -0.82 5.54
C ASP A 542 32.19 -1.03 4.05
N ALA A 543 33.29 -1.71 3.71
CA ALA A 543 33.63 -2.06 2.34
C ALA A 543 32.55 -2.96 1.68
N ARG A 544 32.06 -3.96 2.41
CA ARG A 544 30.96 -4.82 1.98
C ARG A 544 29.69 -4.01 1.73
N GLY A 545 29.35 -3.10 2.65
CA GLY A 545 28.18 -2.23 2.52
C GLY A 545 28.22 -1.32 1.29
N VAL A 546 29.40 -0.81 0.91
CA VAL A 546 29.56 -0.01 -0.33
C VAL A 546 29.22 -0.84 -1.57
N VAL A 547 29.76 -2.06 -1.66
CA VAL A 547 29.50 -2.97 -2.79
C VAL A 547 28.01 -3.36 -2.83
N ALA A 548 27.44 -3.73 -1.69
CA ALA A 548 26.02 -4.08 -1.58
C ALA A 548 25.11 -2.91 -1.98
N GLY A 549 25.46 -1.68 -1.57
CA GLY A 549 24.72 -0.47 -1.93
C GLY A 549 24.75 -0.18 -3.44
N PHE A 550 25.91 -0.35 -4.09
CA PHE A 550 26.03 -0.23 -5.55
C PHE A 550 25.17 -1.26 -6.28
N LEU A 551 25.27 -2.53 -5.88
CA LEU A 551 24.46 -3.62 -6.43
C LEU A 551 22.96 -3.36 -6.27
N ASN A 552 22.52 -2.85 -5.11
CA ASN A 552 21.10 -2.61 -4.86
C ASN A 552 20.53 -1.51 -5.77
N ARG A 553 21.30 -0.44 -6.02
CA ARG A 553 20.93 0.61 -6.99
C ARG A 553 20.84 0.05 -8.42
N ARG A 554 21.82 -0.77 -8.81
CA ARG A 554 21.86 -1.39 -10.14
C ARG A 554 20.71 -2.38 -10.34
N ALA A 555 20.43 -3.23 -9.35
CA ALA A 555 19.29 -4.14 -9.33
C ALA A 555 17.95 -3.41 -9.44
N THR A 556 17.80 -2.27 -8.76
CA THR A 556 16.60 -1.43 -8.85
C THR A 556 16.44 -0.88 -10.27
N THR A 557 17.51 -0.38 -10.87
CA THR A 557 17.50 0.13 -12.26
C THR A 557 17.12 -0.98 -13.26
N PHE A 558 17.67 -2.19 -13.11
CA PHE A 558 17.29 -3.33 -13.94
C PHE A 558 15.83 -3.75 -13.73
N SER A 559 15.35 -3.73 -12.49
CA SER A 559 13.95 -4.03 -12.18
C SER A 559 12.99 -3.03 -12.83
N ASP A 560 13.33 -1.75 -12.82
CA ASP A 560 12.52 -0.69 -13.45
C ASP A 560 12.51 -0.80 -14.98
N GLN A 561 13.58 -1.36 -15.57
CA GLN A 561 13.69 -1.66 -17.00
C GLN A 561 13.05 -2.99 -17.41
N GLY A 562 12.49 -3.76 -16.47
CA GLY A 562 11.95 -5.10 -16.73
C GLY A 562 13.02 -6.18 -16.97
N ARG A 563 14.31 -5.87 -16.70
CA ARG A 563 15.45 -6.77 -16.83
C ARG A 563 15.59 -7.65 -15.58
N TRP A 564 14.61 -8.53 -15.37
CA TRP A 564 14.50 -9.33 -14.14
C TRP A 564 15.66 -10.30 -13.90
N ALA A 565 16.30 -10.82 -14.96
CA ALA A 565 17.45 -11.72 -14.83
C ALA A 565 18.69 -10.98 -14.28
N ASP A 566 19.02 -9.81 -14.83
CA ASP A 566 20.15 -9.00 -14.35
C ASP A 566 19.90 -8.49 -12.92
N ALA A 567 18.66 -8.09 -12.61
CA ALA A 567 18.27 -7.71 -11.26
C ALA A 567 18.44 -8.87 -10.27
N LEU A 568 18.07 -10.08 -10.67
CA LEU A 568 18.23 -11.28 -9.85
C LEU A 568 19.71 -11.58 -9.56
N GLU A 569 20.60 -11.48 -10.55
CA GLU A 569 22.04 -11.71 -10.34
C GLU A 569 22.61 -10.77 -9.26
N ASP A 570 22.28 -9.48 -9.35
CA ASP A 570 22.72 -8.49 -8.37
C ASP A 570 22.17 -8.77 -6.96
N LEU A 571 20.88 -9.12 -6.87
CA LEU A 571 20.24 -9.44 -5.60
C LEU A 571 20.82 -10.71 -4.96
N VAL A 572 21.12 -11.74 -5.76
CA VAL A 572 21.77 -12.96 -5.28
C VAL A 572 23.17 -12.66 -4.75
N LEU A 573 23.95 -11.82 -5.44
CA LEU A 573 25.26 -11.37 -4.96
C LEU A 573 25.15 -10.62 -3.62
N ILE A 574 24.14 -9.74 -3.45
CA ILE A 574 23.92 -9.05 -2.17
C ILE A 574 23.59 -10.05 -1.06
N ILE A 575 22.73 -11.04 -1.30
CA ILE A 575 22.39 -12.07 -0.30
C ILE A 575 23.62 -12.94 0.05
N GLY A 576 24.48 -13.23 -0.93
CA GLY A 576 25.74 -13.94 -0.70
C GLY A 576 26.71 -13.15 0.17
N LEU A 577 26.79 -11.83 -0.03
CA LEU A 577 27.63 -10.94 0.79
C LEU A 577 27.02 -10.71 2.18
N GLU A 578 25.71 -10.46 2.23
CA GLU A 578 24.94 -10.08 3.41
C GLU A 578 23.62 -10.88 3.46
N PRO A 579 23.63 -12.08 4.05
CA PRO A 579 22.43 -12.92 4.14
C PRO A 579 21.26 -12.22 4.86
N GLY A 580 21.57 -11.31 5.80
CA GLY A 580 20.59 -10.52 6.55
C GLY A 580 20.08 -9.25 5.83
N ASN A 581 20.49 -8.98 4.59
CA ASN A 581 20.13 -7.72 3.91
C ASN A 581 18.63 -7.67 3.57
N LEU A 582 17.86 -6.98 4.42
CA LEU A 582 16.40 -6.88 4.31
C LEU A 582 15.95 -6.25 2.99
N ALA A 583 16.67 -5.22 2.50
CA ALA A 583 16.34 -4.54 1.26
C ALA A 583 16.45 -5.48 0.05
N ALA A 584 17.52 -6.27 -0.03
CA ALA A 584 17.68 -7.25 -1.10
C ALA A 584 16.62 -8.36 -1.04
N ARG A 585 16.26 -8.83 0.17
CA ARG A 585 15.20 -9.83 0.35
C ARG A 585 13.83 -9.28 -0.07
N GLN A 586 13.51 -8.04 0.28
CA GLN A 586 12.28 -7.38 -0.15
C GLN A 586 12.23 -7.21 -1.67
N SER A 587 13.35 -6.81 -2.28
CA SER A 587 13.47 -6.70 -3.74
C SER A 587 13.29 -8.05 -4.46
N LEU A 588 13.82 -9.14 -3.91
CA LEU A 588 13.59 -10.50 -4.41
C LEU A 588 12.11 -10.91 -4.33
N THR A 589 11.43 -10.62 -3.21
CA THR A 589 9.98 -10.89 -3.08
C THR A 589 9.17 -10.12 -4.12
N LYS A 590 9.49 -8.84 -4.34
CA LYS A 590 8.84 -8.01 -5.37
C LYS A 590 9.11 -8.52 -6.78
N LEU A 591 10.32 -9.02 -7.04
CA LEU A 591 10.70 -9.62 -8.31
C LEU A 591 9.89 -10.90 -8.58
N ILE A 592 9.72 -11.77 -7.57
CA ILE A 592 8.90 -13.00 -7.65
C ILE A 592 7.44 -12.71 -8.01
N SER A 593 6.86 -11.63 -7.47
CA SER A 593 5.47 -11.27 -7.75
C SER A 593 5.26 -10.62 -9.12
N LYS A 594 6.32 -10.09 -9.74
CA LYS A 594 6.23 -9.31 -10.98
C LYS A 594 6.74 -10.03 -12.23
N THR A 595 7.55 -11.08 -12.08
CA THR A 595 8.11 -11.80 -13.22
C THR A 595 7.25 -13.01 -13.60
N ASP A 596 6.97 -13.14 -14.89
CA ASP A 596 6.33 -14.34 -15.46
C ASP A 596 7.35 -15.44 -15.79
N ASN A 597 8.66 -15.16 -15.65
CA ASN A 597 9.71 -16.13 -15.97
C ASN A 597 9.87 -17.17 -14.84
N PRO A 598 9.52 -18.46 -15.08
CA PRO A 598 9.51 -19.49 -14.04
C PRO A 598 10.92 -19.82 -13.53
N LYS A 599 11.96 -19.70 -14.36
CA LYS A 599 13.35 -19.94 -13.96
C LYS A 599 13.83 -18.86 -12.98
N VAL A 600 13.56 -17.59 -13.30
CA VAL A 600 13.90 -16.44 -12.45
C VAL A 600 13.17 -16.53 -11.11
N LYS A 601 11.88 -16.88 -11.13
CA LYS A 601 11.06 -17.06 -9.92
C LYS A 601 11.62 -18.15 -9.00
N LYS A 602 12.02 -19.30 -9.57
CA LYS A 602 12.62 -20.42 -8.84
C LYS A 602 13.96 -20.03 -8.20
N LEU A 603 14.84 -19.38 -8.95
CA LEU A 603 16.15 -18.94 -8.44
C LEU A 603 16.01 -17.88 -7.34
N ALA A 604 15.09 -16.92 -7.49
CA ALA A 604 14.79 -15.93 -6.47
C ALA A 604 14.27 -16.57 -5.16
N GLN A 605 13.39 -17.58 -5.28
CA GLN A 605 12.92 -18.36 -4.13
C GLN A 605 14.04 -19.14 -3.44
N GLN A 606 14.95 -19.76 -4.21
CA GLN A 606 16.12 -20.45 -3.67
C GLN A 606 17.04 -19.50 -2.90
N ALA A 607 17.29 -18.30 -3.45
CA ALA A 607 18.08 -17.26 -2.79
C ALA A 607 17.45 -16.80 -1.47
N LEU A 608 16.13 -16.63 -1.42
CA LEU A 608 15.41 -16.26 -0.18
C LEU A 608 15.47 -17.34 0.91
N GLN A 609 15.47 -18.62 0.49
CA GLN A 609 15.56 -19.78 1.38
C GLN A 609 16.99 -20.07 1.87
N GLY A 610 17.99 -19.29 1.43
CA GLY A 610 19.40 -19.52 1.78
C GLY A 610 19.99 -20.80 1.16
N LYS A 611 19.30 -21.41 0.18
CA LYS A 611 19.84 -22.54 -0.59
C LYS A 611 20.60 -21.97 -1.78
N SER A 612 21.90 -21.71 -1.59
CA SER A 612 22.77 -21.34 -2.71
C SER A 612 22.74 -22.47 -3.75
N GLY A 613 22.12 -22.19 -4.90
CA GLY A 613 22.19 -23.02 -6.10
C GLY A 613 23.54 -22.94 -6.82
N VAL A 614 24.63 -22.67 -6.09
CA VAL A 614 25.99 -22.87 -6.57
C VAL A 614 26.47 -24.14 -5.89
N LYS A 615 26.54 -25.23 -6.67
CA LYS A 615 27.22 -26.45 -6.24
C LYS A 615 28.61 -26.07 -5.76
N ASP A 616 28.89 -26.33 -4.49
CA ASP A 616 30.24 -26.66 -4.05
C ASP A 616 30.68 -27.90 -4.82
N SER A 617 31.19 -27.71 -6.03
CA SER A 617 31.91 -28.76 -6.73
C SER A 617 33.30 -28.86 -6.11
N LYS A 618 33.42 -29.83 -5.21
CA LYS A 618 34.66 -30.51 -4.78
C LYS A 618 35.69 -29.67 -4.03
N ALA A 619 35.66 -29.80 -2.71
CA ALA A 619 36.79 -30.35 -1.95
C ALA A 619 36.30 -30.72 -0.53
N SER A 620 35.55 -31.83 -0.42
CA SER A 620 35.48 -32.58 0.82
C SER A 620 36.69 -33.50 0.91
N ASP A 621 37.32 -33.49 2.08
CA ASP A 621 38.08 -34.60 2.65
C ASP A 621 39.08 -35.35 1.77
N SER A 622 40.35 -34.99 1.95
CA SER A 622 41.38 -36.00 2.19
C SER A 622 42.05 -35.68 3.52
N SER A 623 41.76 -36.53 4.49
CA SER A 623 42.42 -36.69 5.78
C SER A 623 43.95 -36.72 5.68
N GLN A 624 44.63 -35.87 6.45
CA GLN A 624 45.81 -36.17 7.28
C GLN A 624 46.19 -34.96 8.15
#